data_AF-A0A0M8NTG3-F1
#
_entry.id   AF-A0A0M8NTG3-F1
#
_cell.length_a   1.000
_cell.length_b   1.000
_cell.length_c   1.000
_cell.angle_alpha   90.00
_cell.angle_beta   90.00
_cell.angle_gamma   90.00
#
_symmetry.space_group_name_H-M   'P 1'
#
loop_
_entity.id
_entity.type
_entity.pdbx_description
1 polymer ?
#
loop_
_entity_poly.entity_id
_entity_poly.type
_entity_poly.pdbx_seq_one_letter_code
_entity_poly.pdbx_strand_id
1 'polypeptide(L)'
;MALYPYGLMPIPENETILFSNQAVLMEPIIPYKSKSSSIWQCSHPDCIAYPRSKRAIFCRAVQRPLRAFIFILGILTVAWQCFLYLFQHDPTLAVFPGERDLSLSNWSNYGVIPVPCNSHNDYWRHIPLLSALRAGCTGVEVDVWPWGSDILVGHSRSTVLRGTLQSLYLDPLLNMLNTHNAPPSRNWSKVTSQEMVGLFSYDPKQTLTLLINCKTEGDRTWPLLVEQLNPLRGKGYLTHFNGSDVVYGPITVVVGGDAPLHMIVENSTYRDIFYDAPLGNLTFPTGITADYNKLMDSTYNPSNSYYASTDFRKDIGPLSLAVCRILSLLFFGGRYMLLMSWD
;
A
#
# COMPACT_ATOMS: atom_id res chain seq x y z
N MET A 1 -37.47 -39.94 -42.40
CA MET A 1 -37.38 -41.17 -41.58
C MET A 1 -37.17 -40.69 -40.15
N ALA A 2 -38.12 -40.76 -39.19
CA ALA A 2 -39.31 -41.61 -39.02
C ALA A 2 -38.96 -43.10 -38.86
N LEU A 3 -39.48 -43.86 -37.86
CA LEU A 3 -40.44 -43.53 -36.78
C LEU A 3 -40.31 -44.52 -35.56
N TYR A 4 -41.10 -44.28 -34.49
CA TYR A 4 -41.40 -45.13 -33.29
C TYR A 4 -42.20 -46.43 -33.64
N PRO A 5 -42.65 -47.37 -32.74
CA PRO A 5 -42.92 -47.41 -31.26
C PRO A 5 -42.27 -48.63 -30.51
N TYR A 6 -42.58 -49.17 -29.29
CA TYR A 6 -43.20 -48.87 -27.94
C TYR A 6 -42.83 -50.10 -27.00
N GLY A 7 -43.08 -50.22 -25.68
CA GLY A 7 -43.57 -49.32 -24.60
C GLY A 7 -44.25 -50.04 -23.40
N LEU A 8 -44.17 -49.45 -22.19
CA LEU A 8 -45.09 -49.53 -21.00
C LEU A 8 -45.09 -50.71 -19.95
N MET A 9 -44.61 -50.40 -18.72
CA MET A 9 -45.28 -50.38 -17.36
C MET A 9 -46.23 -51.50 -16.83
N PRO A 10 -46.58 -51.60 -15.49
CA PRO A 10 -46.33 -50.73 -14.32
C PRO A 10 -45.83 -51.43 -13.00
N ILE A 11 -45.93 -50.72 -11.84
CA ILE A 11 -45.51 -51.06 -10.44
C ILE A 11 -46.75 -51.25 -9.52
N PRO A 12 -46.71 -51.96 -8.36
CA PRO A 12 -46.39 -51.42 -6.99
C PRO A 12 -45.39 -52.31 -6.20
N GLU A 13 -44.65 -51.92 -5.14
CA GLU A 13 -44.89 -51.25 -3.83
C GLU A 13 -45.38 -52.13 -2.65
N ASN A 14 -44.71 -51.92 -1.48
CA ASN A 14 -45.04 -52.29 -0.09
C ASN A 14 -45.37 -53.75 0.30
N GLU A 15 -44.65 -54.25 1.32
CA GLU A 15 -45.26 -54.40 2.67
C GLU A 15 -44.23 -54.54 3.80
N THR A 16 -44.60 -54.08 5.00
CA THR A 16 -43.84 -54.21 6.25
C THR A 16 -44.60 -55.10 7.22
N ILE A 17 -43.98 -56.16 7.73
CA ILE A 17 -44.56 -57.01 8.80
C ILE A 17 -43.67 -57.01 10.04
N LEU A 18 -44.35 -57.05 11.19
CA LEU A 18 -43.85 -56.69 12.51
C LEU A 18 -43.72 -57.91 13.43
N PHE A 19 -42.81 -57.85 14.40
CA PHE A 19 -42.70 -58.70 15.60
C PHE A 19 -42.75 -60.23 15.49
N SER A 20 -41.71 -60.87 16.03
CA SER A 20 -41.93 -61.77 17.17
C SER A 20 -40.73 -61.74 18.13
N ASN A 21 -40.99 -61.56 19.42
CA ASN A 21 -40.00 -61.75 20.48
C ASN A 21 -40.12 -63.18 21.01
N GLN A 22 -39.07 -64.00 20.86
CA GLN A 22 -38.90 -65.17 21.71
C GLN A 22 -37.44 -65.27 22.17
N ALA A 23 -37.22 -65.04 23.47
CA ALA A 23 -35.92 -65.15 24.08
C ALA A 23 -35.60 -66.62 24.38
N VAL A 24 -34.45 -67.09 23.90
CA VAL A 24 -33.83 -68.34 24.36
C VAL A 24 -32.47 -67.97 24.96
N LEU A 25 -32.31 -68.25 26.26
CA LEU A 25 -31.07 -68.03 26.99
C LEU A 25 -30.14 -69.22 26.80
N MET A 26 -28.92 -69.01 26.28
CA MET A 26 -27.74 -69.72 26.77
C MET A 26 -26.40 -69.05 26.36
N GLU A 27 -25.57 -68.85 27.38
CA GLU A 27 -24.11 -68.59 27.42
C GLU A 27 -23.45 -67.44 26.60
N PRO A 28 -22.59 -66.61 27.23
CA PRO A 28 -21.88 -65.52 26.55
C PRO A 28 -20.54 -65.98 25.94
N ILE A 29 -20.42 -65.94 24.62
CA ILE A 29 -19.11 -66.00 23.95
C ILE A 29 -18.33 -64.73 24.29
N ILE A 30 -17.23 -64.87 25.04
CA ILE A 30 -16.38 -63.74 25.44
C ILE A 30 -15.70 -63.15 24.19
N PRO A 31 -15.96 -61.87 23.83
CA PRO A 31 -15.30 -61.27 22.67
C PRO A 31 -13.82 -61.03 22.97
N TYR A 32 -12.96 -61.56 22.11
CA TYR A 32 -11.50 -61.36 22.18
C TYR A 32 -11.16 -59.86 22.13
N LYS A 33 -10.69 -59.30 23.25
CA LYS A 33 -10.30 -57.89 23.33
C LYS A 33 -9.11 -57.62 22.41
N SER A 34 -9.39 -57.01 21.26
CA SER A 34 -8.39 -56.33 20.44
C SER A 34 -7.59 -55.37 21.33
N LYS A 35 -6.30 -55.65 21.51
CA LYS A 35 -5.39 -54.75 22.24
C LYS A 35 -5.07 -53.57 21.33
N SER A 36 -5.73 -52.44 21.58
CA SER A 36 -5.29 -51.15 21.06
C SER A 36 -3.84 -50.91 21.46
N SER A 37 -2.93 -51.08 20.49
CA SER A 37 -1.49 -50.89 20.66
C SER A 37 -1.18 -49.39 20.70
N SER A 38 -1.31 -48.80 21.90
CA SER A 38 -0.89 -47.43 22.15
C SER A 38 0.53 -47.22 21.61
N ILE A 39 0.68 -46.21 20.75
CA ILE A 39 1.93 -45.84 20.04
C ILE A 39 3.10 -45.62 21.01
N TRP A 40 2.80 -45.39 22.29
CA TRP A 40 3.73 -45.11 23.37
C TRP A 40 4.11 -46.34 24.21
N GLN A 41 3.51 -47.52 23.96
CA GLN A 41 3.87 -48.77 24.64
C GLN A 41 5.04 -49.47 23.92
N CYS A 42 5.86 -50.21 24.69
CA CYS A 42 6.95 -51.01 24.12
C CYS A 42 6.39 -52.41 23.84
N SER A 43 6.27 -52.77 22.57
CA SER A 43 5.74 -54.06 22.12
C SER A 43 6.71 -55.24 22.27
N HIS A 44 7.97 -54.98 22.65
CA HIS A 44 8.98 -56.03 22.81
C HIS A 44 8.66 -56.92 24.03
N PRO A 45 8.50 -58.25 23.89
CA PRO A 45 8.07 -59.13 24.98
C PRO A 45 8.89 -58.98 26.26
N ASP A 46 10.22 -58.98 26.16
CA ASP A 46 11.15 -58.80 27.29
C ASP A 46 10.90 -57.54 28.12
N CYS A 47 10.43 -56.45 27.49
CA CYS A 47 10.18 -55.19 28.17
C CYS A 47 8.85 -55.17 28.95
N ILE A 48 7.96 -56.11 28.63
CA ILE A 48 6.71 -56.38 29.37
C ILE A 48 6.99 -57.40 30.48
N ALA A 49 7.71 -58.48 30.17
CA ALA A 49 8.02 -59.56 31.12
C ALA A 49 9.03 -59.14 32.22
N TYR A 50 10.08 -58.38 31.87
CA TYR A 50 11.17 -58.02 32.77
C TYR A 50 11.33 -56.50 32.89
N PRO A 51 10.41 -55.81 33.61
CA PRO A 51 10.35 -54.34 33.64
C PRO A 51 11.57 -53.67 34.28
N ARG A 52 12.38 -54.39 35.08
CA ARG A 52 13.64 -53.90 35.68
C ARG A 52 14.90 -54.24 34.86
N SER A 53 14.77 -54.86 33.68
CA SER A 53 15.93 -55.15 32.82
C SER A 53 16.61 -53.87 32.30
N LYS A 54 17.93 -53.90 32.08
CA LYS A 54 18.69 -52.75 31.55
C LYS A 54 18.11 -52.24 30.21
N ARG A 55 17.63 -53.15 29.34
CA ARG A 55 16.94 -52.81 28.08
C ARG A 55 15.60 -52.08 28.32
N ALA A 56 14.76 -52.58 29.22
CA ALA A 56 13.48 -51.93 29.55
C ALA A 56 13.66 -50.56 30.21
N ILE A 57 14.69 -50.40 31.04
CA ILE A 57 15.05 -49.10 31.65
C ILE A 57 15.52 -48.13 30.56
N PHE A 58 16.48 -48.50 29.71
CA PHE A 58 16.97 -47.66 28.62
C PHE A 58 15.86 -47.23 27.65
N CYS A 59 14.98 -48.17 27.26
CA CYS A 59 13.87 -47.88 26.36
C CYS A 59 12.89 -46.84 26.95
N ARG A 60 12.58 -46.92 28.26
CA ARG A 60 11.68 -45.96 28.93
C ARG A 60 12.37 -44.63 29.28
N ALA A 61 13.61 -44.65 29.76
CA ALA A 61 14.30 -43.47 30.29
C ALA A 61 15.08 -42.66 29.24
N VAL A 62 15.43 -43.26 28.09
CA VAL A 62 16.21 -42.60 27.03
C VAL A 62 15.44 -42.59 25.70
N GLN A 63 15.05 -43.77 25.21
CA GLN A 63 14.52 -43.88 23.84
C GLN A 63 13.13 -43.23 23.67
N ARG A 64 12.25 -43.34 24.67
CA ARG A 64 10.93 -42.66 24.67
C ARG A 64 11.04 -41.12 24.74
N PRO A 65 11.73 -40.51 25.73
CA PRO A 65 11.84 -39.04 25.77
C PRO A 65 12.56 -38.49 24.55
N LEU A 66 13.56 -39.18 23.99
CA LEU A 66 14.20 -38.77 22.74
C LEU A 66 13.22 -38.76 21.55
N ARG A 67 12.37 -39.80 21.41
CA ARG A 67 11.33 -39.82 20.36
C ARG A 67 10.28 -38.72 20.56
N ALA A 68 9.86 -38.47 21.79
CA ALA A 68 8.93 -37.37 22.10
C ALA A 68 9.56 -36.00 21.80
N PHE A 69 10.83 -35.80 22.15
CA PHE A 69 11.60 -34.59 21.85
C PHE A 69 11.71 -34.34 20.33
N ILE A 70 12.08 -35.36 19.54
CA ILE A 70 12.14 -35.27 18.08
C ILE A 70 10.76 -34.92 17.48
N PHE A 71 9.68 -35.53 17.98
CA PHE A 71 8.32 -35.23 17.54
C PHE A 71 7.88 -33.80 17.87
N ILE A 72 8.20 -33.31 19.08
CA ILE A 72 7.96 -31.91 19.49
C ILE A 72 8.79 -30.96 18.60
N LEU A 73 10.05 -31.28 18.32
CA LEU A 73 10.90 -30.47 17.43
C LEU A 73 10.31 -30.39 16.02
N GLY A 74 9.77 -31.50 15.50
CA GLY A 74 9.08 -31.53 14.20
C GLY A 74 7.78 -30.71 14.17
N ILE A 75 7.01 -30.70 15.27
CA ILE A 75 5.84 -29.80 15.39
C ILE A 75 6.31 -28.34 15.44
N LEU A 76 7.36 -28.03 16.19
CA LEU A 76 7.89 -26.66 16.29
C LEU A 76 8.46 -26.16 14.97
N THR A 77 9.13 -26.98 14.17
CA THR A 77 9.61 -26.56 12.84
C THR A 77 8.47 -26.39 11.84
N VAL A 78 7.45 -27.26 11.84
CA VAL A 78 6.25 -27.05 11.02
C VAL A 78 5.50 -25.79 11.44
N ALA A 79 5.29 -25.57 12.74
CA ALA A 79 4.66 -24.37 13.26
C ALA A 79 5.44 -23.10 12.91
N TRP A 80 6.78 -23.15 12.95
CA TRP A 80 7.64 -22.03 12.52
C TRP A 80 7.56 -21.76 11.01
N GLN A 81 7.49 -22.80 10.17
CA GLN A 81 7.28 -22.62 8.72
C GLN A 81 5.87 -22.07 8.41
N CYS A 82 4.83 -22.53 9.11
CA CYS A 82 3.49 -21.96 9.00
C CYS A 82 3.45 -20.51 9.48
N PHE A 83 4.16 -20.17 10.56
CA PHE A 83 4.32 -18.79 11.05
C PHE A 83 4.98 -17.91 9.98
N LEU A 84 6.13 -18.32 9.42
CA LEU A 84 6.79 -17.57 8.35
C LEU A 84 5.90 -17.43 7.10
N TYR A 85 5.16 -18.48 6.72
CA TYR A 85 4.24 -18.44 5.58
C TYR A 85 3.07 -17.47 5.78
N LEU A 86 2.48 -17.42 6.98
CA LEU A 86 1.44 -16.46 7.33
C LEU A 86 1.99 -15.03 7.34
N PHE A 87 3.15 -14.80 7.94
CA PHE A 87 3.81 -13.49 7.99
C PHE A 87 4.30 -13.00 6.61
N GLN A 88 4.54 -13.89 5.65
CA GLN A 88 4.89 -13.54 4.28
C GLN A 88 3.67 -13.15 3.42
N HIS A 89 2.46 -13.58 3.80
CA HIS A 89 1.23 -13.31 3.05
C HIS A 89 0.29 -12.28 3.69
N ASP A 90 0.38 -12.02 5.00
CA ASP A 90 -0.43 -11.00 5.66
C ASP A 90 0.38 -10.15 6.67
N PRO A 91 0.84 -8.94 6.28
CA PRO A 91 1.58 -8.05 7.18
C PRO A 91 0.71 -7.40 8.26
N THR A 92 -0.62 -7.57 8.26
CA THR A 92 -1.49 -6.99 9.30
C THR A 92 -1.36 -7.69 10.66
N LEU A 93 -0.81 -8.90 10.71
CA LEU A 93 -0.62 -9.68 11.94
C LEU A 93 0.59 -9.23 12.79
N ALA A 94 1.37 -8.25 12.32
CA ALA A 94 2.62 -7.79 12.96
C ALA A 94 2.42 -6.70 14.04
N VAL A 95 1.25 -6.64 14.70
CA VAL A 95 0.98 -5.66 15.76
C VAL A 95 1.73 -6.02 17.04
N PHE A 96 2.68 -5.17 17.45
CA PHE A 96 3.36 -5.31 18.73
C PHE A 96 2.40 -5.05 19.91
N PRO A 97 2.51 -5.78 21.05
CA PRO A 97 1.71 -5.53 22.24
C PRO A 97 2.17 -4.24 22.96
N GLY A 98 1.79 -3.10 22.39
CA GLY A 98 2.15 -1.75 22.85
C GLY A 98 1.35 -0.67 22.11
N GLU A 99 1.18 -0.83 20.80
CA GLU A 99 0.28 0.02 20.01
C GLU A 99 -1.17 -0.41 20.27
N ARG A 100 -1.84 0.32 21.17
CA ARG A 100 -3.30 0.29 21.27
C ARG A 100 -3.88 1.09 20.12
N ASP A 101 -4.06 0.40 19.00
CA ASP A 101 -4.80 0.90 17.85
C ASP A 101 -6.26 1.10 18.26
N LEU A 102 -6.55 2.29 18.78
CA LEU A 102 -7.89 2.71 19.18
C LEU A 102 -8.69 2.98 17.91
N SER A 103 -9.28 1.90 17.37
CA SER A 103 -10.19 1.88 16.22
C SER A 103 -11.48 2.66 16.54
N LEU A 104 -11.33 3.99 16.58
CA LEU A 104 -12.31 5.02 16.90
C LEU A 104 -12.25 6.17 15.87
N SER A 105 -11.18 6.25 15.08
CA SER A 105 -10.98 7.19 13.98
C SER A 105 -10.82 6.46 12.65
N ASN A 106 -11.63 6.78 11.65
CA ASN A 106 -11.51 6.25 10.28
C ASN A 106 -10.31 6.86 9.49
N TRP A 107 -9.39 7.55 10.16
CA TRP A 107 -8.27 8.25 9.53
C TRP A 107 -6.99 7.41 9.71
N SER A 108 -6.40 6.97 8.60
CA SER A 108 -5.20 6.11 8.57
C SER A 108 -3.94 6.76 9.14
N ASN A 109 -3.92 8.09 9.25
CA ASN A 109 -2.81 8.91 9.72
C ASN A 109 -3.19 9.71 10.99
N TYR A 110 -4.05 9.16 11.86
CA TYR A 110 -4.43 9.85 13.10
C TYR A 110 -3.22 10.07 14.01
N GLY A 111 -3.05 11.30 14.50
CA GLY A 111 -1.93 11.70 15.35
C GLY A 111 -0.64 12.03 14.60
N VAL A 112 -0.57 11.86 13.28
CA VAL A 112 0.60 12.23 12.48
C VAL A 112 0.67 13.74 12.32
N ILE A 113 1.81 14.32 12.68
CA ILE A 113 2.15 15.73 12.44
C ILE A 113 2.77 15.83 11.03
N PRO A 114 2.23 16.67 10.12
CA PRO A 114 2.85 16.88 8.82
C PRO A 114 4.19 17.60 8.95
N VAL A 115 5.15 17.20 8.12
CA VAL A 115 6.51 17.73 8.05
C VAL A 115 6.91 17.99 6.60
N PRO A 116 7.64 19.08 6.30
CA PRO A 116 8.03 19.46 4.95
C PRO A 116 9.20 18.59 4.43
N CYS A 117 8.90 17.31 4.19
CA CYS A 117 9.75 16.38 3.47
C CYS A 117 9.01 15.83 2.24
N ASN A 118 9.81 15.44 1.24
CA ASN A 118 9.34 14.77 0.04
C ASN A 118 9.92 13.35 0.04
N SER A 119 9.08 12.31 0.04
CA SER A 119 9.59 10.93 -0.04
C SER A 119 10.00 10.64 -1.48
N HIS A 120 11.29 10.81 -1.75
CA HIS A 120 11.92 10.57 -3.06
C HIS A 120 11.91 9.08 -3.39
N ASN A 121 11.48 8.75 -4.60
CA ASN A 121 11.30 7.40 -5.12
C ASN A 121 10.53 6.46 -4.15
N ASP A 122 9.40 6.91 -3.60
CA ASP A 122 8.71 6.22 -2.49
C ASP A 122 8.21 4.80 -2.84
N TYR A 123 8.12 4.48 -4.12
CA TYR A 123 7.78 3.15 -4.62
C TYR A 123 8.83 2.06 -4.29
N TRP A 124 10.04 2.41 -3.84
CA TRP A 124 10.99 1.43 -3.26
C TRP A 124 10.62 1.00 -1.83
N ARG A 125 9.64 1.62 -1.17
CA ARG A 125 9.16 1.20 0.16
C ARG A 125 8.29 -0.05 0.06
N HIS A 126 8.25 -0.85 1.14
CA HIS A 126 7.38 -2.04 1.21
C HIS A 126 5.88 -1.70 1.13
N ILE A 127 5.48 -0.50 1.56
CA ILE A 127 4.13 0.03 1.39
C ILE A 127 4.25 1.48 0.88
N PRO A 128 4.28 1.68 -0.45
CA PRO A 128 4.32 3.01 -1.06
C PRO A 128 3.14 3.88 -0.60
N LEU A 129 3.32 5.20 -0.69
CA LEU A 129 2.46 6.26 -0.17
C LEU A 129 2.25 6.23 1.35
N LEU A 130 1.75 5.12 1.91
CA LEU A 130 1.42 5.03 3.33
C LEU A 130 2.65 5.14 4.23
N SER A 131 3.81 4.69 3.77
CA SER A 131 5.09 4.84 4.49
C SER A 131 5.50 6.32 4.61
N ALA A 132 5.37 7.10 3.52
CA ALA A 132 5.62 8.54 3.53
C ALA A 132 4.59 9.31 4.38
N LEU A 133 3.30 8.98 4.25
CA LEU A 133 2.23 9.62 5.02
C LEU A 133 2.37 9.36 6.52
N ARG A 134 2.75 8.14 6.94
CA ARG A 134 3.03 7.82 8.36
C ARG A 134 4.27 8.51 8.90
N ALA A 135 5.27 8.78 8.05
CA ALA A 135 6.41 9.63 8.38
C ALA A 135 6.07 11.13 8.41
N GLY A 136 4.84 11.51 8.02
CA GLY A 136 4.35 12.89 7.98
C GLY A 136 4.77 13.69 6.74
N CYS A 137 5.44 13.10 5.75
CA CYS A 137 5.92 13.85 4.59
C CYS A 137 4.76 14.44 3.77
N THR A 138 4.79 15.76 3.61
CA THR A 138 3.81 16.54 2.81
C THR A 138 4.07 16.47 1.31
N GLY A 139 5.10 15.74 0.88
CA GLY A 139 5.35 15.39 -0.51
C GLY A 139 5.71 13.92 -0.70
N VAL A 140 5.34 13.36 -1.86
CA VAL A 140 5.85 12.09 -2.39
C VAL A 140 6.23 12.28 -3.86
N GLU A 141 7.29 11.59 -4.28
CA GLU A 141 7.76 11.64 -5.67
C GLU A 141 7.81 10.22 -6.28
N VAL A 142 7.37 10.15 -7.54
CA VAL A 142 7.13 8.91 -8.29
C VAL A 142 7.59 9.04 -9.73
N ASP A 143 8.59 8.24 -10.08
CA ASP A 143 9.05 8.04 -11.46
C ASP A 143 8.05 7.19 -12.26
N VAL A 144 7.65 7.68 -13.43
CA VAL A 144 6.61 7.05 -14.26
C VAL A 144 7.01 6.82 -15.73
N TRP A 145 6.42 5.78 -16.31
CA TRP A 145 6.60 5.35 -17.71
C TRP A 145 5.25 5.01 -18.37
N PRO A 146 4.96 5.47 -19.60
CA PRO A 146 3.72 5.11 -20.29
C PRO A 146 3.81 3.68 -20.87
N TRP A 147 2.80 2.86 -20.63
CA TRP A 147 2.75 1.46 -21.06
C TRP A 147 1.34 1.07 -21.53
N GLY A 148 1.20 0.79 -22.83
CA GLY A 148 -0.12 0.56 -23.42
C GLY A 148 -1.03 1.77 -23.22
N SER A 149 -2.07 1.59 -22.40
CA SER A 149 -3.04 2.59 -21.95
C SER A 149 -2.98 2.87 -20.44
N ASP A 150 -1.84 2.63 -19.80
CA ASP A 150 -1.62 2.80 -18.35
C ASP A 150 -0.24 3.43 -18.09
N ILE A 151 0.01 3.81 -16.84
CA ILE A 151 1.23 4.46 -16.36
C ILE A 151 1.87 3.54 -15.32
N LEU A 152 3.03 2.97 -15.64
CA LEU A 152 3.80 2.13 -14.73
C LEU A 152 4.78 2.95 -13.89
N VAL A 153 5.11 2.44 -12.71
CA VAL A 153 5.96 3.12 -11.71
C VAL A 153 7.32 2.45 -11.58
N GLY A 154 8.41 3.23 -11.55
CA GLY A 154 9.76 2.76 -11.23
C GLY A 154 10.88 3.64 -11.79
N HIS A 155 12.07 3.58 -11.20
CA HIS A 155 13.17 4.52 -11.52
C HIS A 155 13.71 4.38 -12.95
N SER A 156 13.75 3.14 -13.43
CA SER A 156 14.32 2.75 -14.73
C SER A 156 13.49 1.65 -15.36
N ARG A 157 13.56 1.48 -16.69
CA ARG A 157 12.84 0.41 -17.41
C ARG A 157 13.11 -1.01 -16.89
N SER A 158 14.20 -1.25 -16.15
CA SER A 158 14.53 -2.52 -15.48
C SER A 158 14.09 -2.61 -14.01
N THR A 159 13.65 -1.52 -13.40
CA THR A 159 13.14 -1.43 -12.01
C THR A 159 11.66 -1.06 -11.94
N VAL A 160 10.98 -0.93 -13.10
CA VAL A 160 9.53 -0.81 -13.20
C VAL A 160 8.85 -1.95 -12.44
N LEU A 161 7.99 -1.57 -11.49
CA LEU A 161 7.25 -2.48 -10.62
C LEU A 161 6.04 -3.09 -11.34
N ARG A 162 5.43 -4.09 -10.72
CA ARG A 162 4.15 -4.67 -11.16
C ARG A 162 2.93 -3.81 -10.77
N GLY A 163 3.14 -2.54 -10.44
CA GLY A 163 2.11 -1.60 -10.01
C GLY A 163 2.07 -0.36 -10.90
N THR A 164 0.90 0.27 -10.92
CA THR A 164 0.60 1.45 -11.76
C THR A 164 0.47 2.70 -10.92
N LEU A 165 0.55 3.88 -11.53
CA LEU A 165 0.31 5.16 -10.85
C LEU A 165 -1.08 5.16 -10.20
N GLN A 166 -2.09 4.65 -10.92
CA GLN A 166 -3.45 4.46 -10.43
C GLN A 166 -3.48 3.60 -9.15
N SER A 167 -2.94 2.37 -9.20
CA SER A 167 -3.07 1.39 -8.12
C SER A 167 -2.16 1.66 -6.90
N LEU A 168 -0.99 2.27 -7.09
CA LEU A 168 -0.05 2.56 -6.01
C LEU A 168 -0.29 3.92 -5.34
N TYR A 169 -0.87 4.90 -6.04
CA TYR A 169 -1.04 6.26 -5.52
C TYR A 169 -2.48 6.77 -5.65
N LEU A 170 -3.05 6.84 -6.85
CA LEU A 170 -4.29 7.59 -7.06
C LEU A 170 -5.52 6.94 -6.40
N ASP A 171 -5.68 5.62 -6.49
CA ASP A 171 -6.76 4.88 -5.83
C ASP A 171 -6.65 4.91 -4.29
N PRO A 172 -5.47 4.67 -3.68
CA PRO A 172 -5.25 4.90 -2.25
C PRO A 172 -5.59 6.34 -1.79
N LEU A 173 -5.13 7.36 -2.52
CA LEU A 173 -5.42 8.77 -2.22
C LEU A 173 -6.92 9.06 -2.28
N LEU A 174 -7.57 8.64 -3.37
CA LEU A 174 -9.01 8.78 -3.57
C LEU A 174 -9.81 8.10 -2.45
N ASN A 175 -9.40 6.89 -2.04
CA ASN A 175 -10.07 6.14 -0.97
C ASN A 175 -9.93 6.82 0.40
N MET A 176 -8.71 7.27 0.75
CA MET A 176 -8.49 8.01 2.01
C MET A 176 -9.28 9.32 2.04
N LEU A 177 -9.27 10.10 0.96
CA LEU A 177 -9.99 11.37 0.89
C LEU A 177 -11.51 11.20 0.90
N ASN A 178 -12.06 10.19 0.19
CA ASN A 178 -13.48 9.84 0.30
C ASN A 178 -13.85 9.41 1.73
N THR A 179 -12.94 8.74 2.45
CA THR A 179 -13.17 8.30 3.85
C THR A 179 -13.12 9.48 4.83
N HIS A 180 -12.16 10.41 4.68
CA HIS A 180 -12.04 11.58 5.54
C HIS A 180 -13.16 12.61 5.30
N ASN A 181 -13.62 12.73 4.04
CA ASN A 181 -14.68 13.66 3.63
C ASN A 181 -16.07 12.98 3.53
N ALA A 182 -16.24 11.79 4.09
CA ALA A 182 -17.54 11.11 4.15
C ALA A 182 -18.54 11.91 5.02
N PRO A 183 -19.86 11.85 4.73
CA PRO A 183 -20.87 12.40 5.62
C PRO A 183 -20.75 11.81 7.04
N PRO A 184 -20.91 12.61 8.11
CA PRO A 184 -20.77 12.11 9.47
C PRO A 184 -21.81 11.02 9.77
N SER A 185 -21.34 9.90 10.33
CA SER A 185 -22.17 8.73 10.67
C SER A 185 -23.15 8.95 11.84
N ARG A 186 -23.11 10.14 12.46
CA ARG A 186 -24.03 10.60 13.48
C ARG A 186 -24.76 11.85 12.98
N ASN A 187 -26.04 11.99 13.32
CA ASN A 187 -26.82 13.21 13.12
C ASN A 187 -26.33 14.34 14.04
N TRP A 188 -25.14 14.86 13.77
CA TRP A 188 -24.73 16.20 14.18
C TRP A 188 -25.53 17.21 13.36
N SER A 189 -25.96 18.32 13.97
CA SER A 189 -26.60 19.41 13.24
C SER A 189 -25.66 19.86 12.12
N LYS A 190 -26.12 19.84 10.85
CA LYS A 190 -25.29 20.18 9.69
C LYS A 190 -24.58 21.53 9.91
N VAL A 191 -23.28 21.47 10.16
CA VAL A 191 -22.40 22.63 10.02
C VAL A 191 -22.46 22.99 8.54
N THR A 192 -23.00 24.17 8.23
CA THR A 192 -23.50 24.51 6.88
C THR A 192 -22.41 24.69 5.82
N SER A 193 -21.15 24.54 6.22
CA SER A 193 -19.98 24.42 5.37
C SER A 193 -18.96 23.49 6.05
N GLN A 194 -19.03 22.18 5.77
CA GLN A 194 -17.92 21.29 6.10
C GLN A 194 -16.82 21.56 5.07
N GLU A 195 -15.76 22.27 5.49
CA GLU A 195 -14.58 22.48 4.65
C GLU A 195 -13.96 21.11 4.28
N MET A 196 -13.46 21.02 3.05
CA MET A 196 -12.80 19.81 2.56
C MET A 196 -11.48 19.58 3.32
N VAL A 197 -11.24 18.34 3.74
CA VAL A 197 -10.06 17.95 4.54
C VAL A 197 -9.09 17.07 3.75
N GLY A 198 -7.80 17.26 4.04
CA GLY A 198 -6.67 16.50 3.49
C GLY A 198 -6.40 15.18 4.21
N LEU A 199 -5.12 14.77 4.22
CA LEU A 199 -4.68 13.44 4.67
C LEU A 199 -4.13 13.41 6.11
N PHE A 200 -3.92 14.56 6.75
CA PHE A 200 -3.27 14.70 8.05
C PHE A 200 -4.27 15.17 9.11
N SER A 201 -4.43 14.43 10.21
CA SER A 201 -5.39 14.81 11.26
C SER A 201 -4.95 16.03 12.07
N TYR A 202 -3.65 16.32 12.10
CA TYR A 202 -3.07 17.42 12.86
C TYR A 202 -3.22 18.77 12.15
N ASP A 203 -3.13 18.79 10.82
CA ASP A 203 -3.52 19.93 9.98
C ASP A 203 -4.41 19.44 8.81
N PRO A 204 -5.74 19.51 8.95
CA PRO A 204 -6.67 19.09 7.90
C PRO A 204 -6.61 19.94 6.63
N LYS A 205 -5.90 21.07 6.59
CA LYS A 205 -5.72 21.91 5.39
C LYS A 205 -4.37 21.71 4.70
N GLN A 206 -3.47 20.91 5.28
CA GLN A 206 -2.21 20.54 4.64
C GLN A 206 -2.46 19.70 3.37
N THR A 207 -2.08 20.26 2.22
CA THR A 207 -2.08 19.55 0.93
C THR A 207 -0.95 18.52 0.89
N LEU A 208 -1.18 17.35 0.28
CA LEU A 208 -0.10 16.46 -0.14
C LEU A 208 0.35 16.83 -1.55
N THR A 209 1.64 17.04 -1.75
CA THR A 209 2.17 17.20 -3.11
C THR A 209 2.52 15.82 -3.69
N LEU A 210 1.94 15.49 -4.84
CA LEU A 210 2.28 14.30 -5.63
C LEU A 210 3.12 14.76 -6.83
N LEU A 211 4.43 14.57 -6.74
CA LEU A 211 5.38 14.90 -7.82
C LEU A 211 5.56 13.67 -8.73
N ILE A 212 5.17 13.82 -9.99
CA ILE A 212 5.15 12.74 -10.98
C ILE A 212 6.25 13.03 -12.00
N ASN A 213 7.32 12.25 -11.95
CA ASN A 213 8.50 12.46 -12.79
C ASN A 213 8.39 11.61 -14.06
N CYS A 214 8.00 12.25 -15.17
CA CYS A 214 7.83 11.58 -16.47
C CYS A 214 9.19 11.21 -17.04
N LYS A 215 9.59 9.93 -16.99
CA LYS A 215 10.96 9.54 -17.37
C LYS A 215 11.23 9.57 -18.88
N THR A 216 10.23 9.25 -19.71
CA THR A 216 10.27 9.34 -21.19
C THR A 216 8.87 9.39 -21.77
N GLU A 217 8.74 9.93 -22.98
CA GLU A 217 7.52 9.95 -23.78
C GLU A 217 6.42 10.81 -23.10
N GLY A 218 6.77 12.05 -22.75
CA GLY A 218 5.90 13.01 -22.08
C GLY A 218 4.56 13.25 -22.78
N ASP A 219 4.58 13.54 -24.09
CA ASP A 219 3.37 13.74 -24.91
C ASP A 219 2.41 12.53 -24.90
N ARG A 220 2.95 11.32 -24.66
CA ARG A 220 2.19 10.07 -24.54
C ARG A 220 1.71 9.82 -23.11
N THR A 221 2.50 10.23 -22.12
CA THR A 221 2.16 10.11 -20.69
C THR A 221 1.07 11.11 -20.29
N TRP A 222 1.09 12.30 -20.86
CA TRP A 222 0.18 13.41 -20.56
C TRP A 222 -1.32 13.06 -20.67
N PRO A 223 -1.85 12.56 -21.81
CA PRO A 223 -3.27 12.24 -21.90
C PRO A 223 -3.69 11.13 -20.92
N LEU A 224 -2.82 10.13 -20.69
CA LEU A 224 -3.07 9.07 -19.71
C LEU A 224 -3.14 9.64 -18.28
N LEU A 225 -2.27 10.58 -17.93
CA LEU A 225 -2.25 11.21 -16.61
C LEU A 225 -3.47 12.12 -16.40
N VAL A 226 -3.83 12.90 -17.42
CA VAL A 226 -5.05 13.72 -17.40
C VAL A 226 -6.28 12.83 -17.22
N GLU A 227 -6.34 11.67 -17.87
CA GLU A 227 -7.42 10.69 -17.69
C GLU A 227 -7.46 10.09 -16.28
N GLN A 228 -6.33 9.56 -15.78
CA GLN A 228 -6.22 8.92 -14.47
C GLN A 228 -6.54 9.86 -13.29
N LEU A 229 -6.36 11.18 -13.45
CA LEU A 229 -6.71 12.18 -12.44
C LEU A 229 -8.21 12.54 -12.39
N ASN A 230 -9.03 12.11 -13.36
CA ASN A 230 -10.47 12.44 -13.39
C ASN A 230 -11.26 12.09 -12.11
N PRO A 231 -11.01 10.97 -11.40
CA PRO A 231 -11.73 10.65 -10.16
C PRO A 231 -11.43 11.63 -9.01
N LEU A 232 -10.22 12.19 -8.93
CA LEU A 232 -9.83 13.21 -7.95
C LEU A 232 -10.37 14.58 -8.36
N ARG A 233 -10.23 14.95 -9.64
CA ARG A 233 -10.77 16.16 -10.26
C ARG A 233 -12.28 16.30 -10.06
N GLY A 234 -13.04 15.25 -10.39
CA GLY A 234 -14.51 15.20 -10.24
C GLY A 234 -15.01 15.22 -8.79
N LYS A 235 -14.11 15.12 -7.81
CA LYS A 235 -14.39 15.31 -6.37
C LYS A 235 -13.95 16.67 -5.83
N GLY A 236 -13.26 17.48 -6.64
CA GLY A 236 -12.64 18.73 -6.22
C GLY A 236 -11.40 18.53 -5.33
N TYR A 237 -10.80 17.33 -5.30
CA TYR A 237 -9.66 17.02 -4.42
C TYR A 237 -8.32 17.61 -4.88
N LEU A 238 -8.26 18.19 -6.08
CA LEU A 238 -7.05 18.74 -6.69
C LEU A 238 -6.93 20.25 -6.49
N THR A 239 -5.76 20.71 -6.04
CA THR A 239 -5.30 22.08 -6.19
C THR A 239 -5.34 22.46 -7.67
N HIS A 240 -5.88 23.62 -8.01
CA HIS A 240 -6.05 24.04 -9.39
C HIS A 240 -5.96 25.56 -9.57
N PHE A 241 -5.42 25.97 -10.72
CA PHE A 241 -5.55 27.33 -11.23
C PHE A 241 -6.94 27.53 -11.85
N ASN A 242 -7.61 28.64 -11.54
CA ASN A 242 -8.99 28.93 -11.94
C ASN A 242 -9.15 30.04 -13.01
N GLY A 243 -8.04 30.48 -13.62
CA GLY A 243 -7.99 31.62 -14.53
C GLY A 243 -7.40 32.89 -13.92
N SER A 244 -7.41 33.04 -12.59
CA SER A 244 -6.76 34.15 -11.86
C SER A 244 -5.82 33.70 -10.75
N ASP A 245 -6.22 32.69 -9.97
CA ASP A 245 -5.61 32.28 -8.72
C ASP A 245 -5.43 30.76 -8.63
N VAL A 246 -4.51 30.33 -7.76
CA VAL A 246 -4.35 28.91 -7.38
C VAL A 246 -5.22 28.62 -6.16
N VAL A 247 -6.27 27.83 -6.37
CA VAL A 247 -7.18 27.32 -5.35
C VAL A 247 -6.61 26.01 -4.81
N TYR A 248 -6.25 25.98 -3.53
CA TYR A 248 -5.67 24.79 -2.90
C TYR A 248 -6.70 23.71 -2.59
N GLY A 249 -6.35 22.46 -2.88
CA GLY A 249 -7.08 21.26 -2.51
C GLY A 249 -6.22 20.25 -1.74
N PRO A 250 -6.83 19.15 -1.26
CA PRO A 250 -6.13 18.05 -0.57
C PRO A 250 -4.88 17.52 -1.25
N ILE A 251 -4.85 17.47 -2.60
CA ILE A 251 -3.71 17.00 -3.40
C ILE A 251 -3.25 18.11 -4.34
N THR A 252 -1.95 18.39 -4.38
CA THR A 252 -1.33 19.22 -5.40
C THR A 252 -0.52 18.33 -6.33
N VAL A 253 -0.93 18.21 -7.60
CA VAL A 253 -0.20 17.40 -8.59
C VAL A 253 0.84 18.26 -9.27
N VAL A 254 2.09 17.78 -9.29
CA VAL A 254 3.21 18.43 -9.97
C VAL A 254 3.82 17.42 -10.93
N VAL A 255 4.20 17.82 -12.14
CA VAL A 255 4.90 16.98 -13.10
C VAL A 255 6.29 17.54 -13.42
N GLY A 256 7.25 16.65 -13.59
CA GLY A 256 8.63 16.96 -13.98
C GLY A 256 9.17 15.99 -15.03
N GLY A 257 10.48 16.09 -15.30
CA GLY A 257 11.14 15.26 -16.30
C GLY A 257 10.76 15.65 -17.73
N ASP A 258 10.36 14.67 -18.54
CA ASP A 258 9.97 14.80 -19.95
C ASP A 258 8.55 15.39 -20.14
N ALA A 259 7.90 15.86 -19.07
CA ALA A 259 6.49 16.30 -19.10
C ALA A 259 6.26 17.52 -20.01
N PRO A 260 5.23 17.51 -20.89
CA PRO A 260 5.12 18.48 -21.97
C PRO A 260 4.52 19.81 -21.49
N LEU A 261 5.38 20.73 -21.03
CA LEU A 261 5.00 22.06 -20.53
C LEU A 261 4.00 22.80 -21.44
N HIS A 262 4.13 22.66 -22.76
CA HIS A 262 3.24 23.31 -23.72
C HIS A 262 1.77 22.86 -23.59
N MET A 263 1.51 21.58 -23.25
CA MET A 263 0.18 21.06 -22.98
C MET A 263 -0.32 21.42 -21.57
N ILE A 264 0.60 21.56 -20.60
CA ILE A 264 0.26 22.03 -19.25
C ILE A 264 -0.32 23.45 -19.31
N VAL A 265 0.33 24.35 -20.06
CA VAL A 265 -0.06 25.78 -20.12
C VAL A 265 -1.13 26.09 -21.16
N GLU A 266 -1.54 25.13 -21.99
CA GLU A 266 -2.50 25.33 -23.09
C GLU A 266 -3.84 25.88 -22.59
N ASN A 267 -4.36 25.35 -21.48
CA ASN A 267 -5.60 25.84 -20.88
C ASN A 267 -5.32 27.05 -19.97
N SER A 268 -5.78 28.23 -20.41
CA SER A 268 -5.65 29.48 -19.66
C SER A 268 -6.71 29.66 -18.55
N THR A 269 -7.79 28.88 -18.53
CA THR A 269 -8.93 29.05 -17.60
C THR A 269 -9.01 28.00 -16.51
N TYR A 270 -8.48 26.79 -16.73
CA TYR A 270 -8.43 25.73 -15.71
C TYR A 270 -7.22 24.82 -15.87
N ARG A 271 -6.44 24.62 -14.81
CA ARG A 271 -5.33 23.64 -14.75
C ARG A 271 -5.23 23.05 -13.35
N ASP A 272 -5.18 21.73 -13.21
CA ASP A 272 -5.03 21.03 -11.93
C ASP A 272 -3.76 20.14 -11.85
N ILE A 273 -2.83 20.40 -12.78
CA ILE A 273 -1.48 19.84 -12.81
C ILE A 273 -0.52 21.02 -12.98
N PHE A 274 0.49 21.10 -12.12
CA PHE A 274 1.53 22.13 -12.13
C PHE A 274 2.86 21.54 -12.61
N TYR A 275 3.82 22.39 -12.96
CA TYR A 275 5.15 21.98 -13.37
C TYR A 275 6.17 22.11 -12.23
N ASP A 276 7.20 21.26 -12.26
CA ASP A 276 8.47 21.49 -11.55
C ASP A 276 9.44 22.17 -12.52
N ALA A 277 9.64 23.47 -12.33
CA ALA A 277 10.42 24.28 -13.27
C ALA A 277 11.93 24.05 -13.12
N PRO A 278 12.71 23.93 -14.21
CA PRO A 278 14.17 23.90 -14.12
C PRO A 278 14.69 25.21 -13.50
N LEU A 279 15.22 25.13 -12.27
CA LEU A 279 15.56 26.28 -11.43
C LEU A 279 16.51 27.26 -12.12
N GLY A 280 17.49 26.76 -12.86
CA GLY A 280 18.44 27.56 -13.65
C GLY A 280 17.83 28.39 -14.78
N ASN A 281 16.57 28.12 -15.17
CA ASN A 281 15.84 28.89 -16.19
C ASN A 281 14.92 29.97 -15.60
N LEU A 282 14.79 30.09 -14.27
CA LEU A 282 13.95 31.12 -13.66
C LEU A 282 14.59 32.52 -13.77
N THR A 283 14.04 33.37 -14.64
CA THR A 283 14.51 34.76 -14.78
C THR A 283 13.96 35.64 -13.67
N PHE A 284 14.77 35.89 -12.63
CA PHE A 284 14.46 36.87 -11.59
C PHE A 284 14.96 38.28 -11.97
N PRO A 285 14.20 39.36 -11.73
CA PRO A 285 14.69 40.74 -11.92
C PRO A 285 15.78 41.10 -10.91
N THR A 286 17.05 40.91 -11.29
CA THR A 286 18.20 41.43 -10.55
C THR A 286 18.35 42.94 -10.82
N GLY A 287 17.98 43.76 -9.84
CA GLY A 287 17.78 45.21 -9.96
C GLY A 287 19.02 46.09 -10.23
N ILE A 288 20.07 45.55 -10.86
CA ILE A 288 21.29 46.26 -11.25
C ILE A 288 21.47 46.27 -12.79
N THR A 289 20.91 45.28 -13.51
CA THR A 289 20.96 45.20 -14.98
C THR A 289 19.59 44.88 -15.59
N ALA A 290 18.52 45.39 -14.97
CA ALA A 290 17.16 45.25 -15.47
C ALA A 290 16.94 46.14 -16.70
N ASP A 291 17.18 45.60 -17.90
CA ASP A 291 16.62 46.17 -19.11
C ASP A 291 15.10 45.94 -19.11
N TYR A 292 14.35 46.97 -18.72
CA TYR A 292 12.89 46.95 -18.65
C TYR A 292 12.20 46.69 -20.01
N ASN A 293 12.93 46.72 -21.12
CA ASN A 293 12.42 46.40 -22.46
C ASN A 293 12.55 44.90 -22.79
N LYS A 294 13.42 44.16 -22.09
CA LYS A 294 13.47 42.70 -22.21
C LYS A 294 12.33 42.10 -21.40
N LEU A 295 11.31 41.61 -22.12
CA LEU A 295 10.22 40.83 -21.53
C LEU A 295 10.78 39.75 -20.59
N MET A 296 10.23 39.69 -19.37
CA MET A 296 10.41 38.54 -18.47
C MET A 296 10.05 37.26 -19.21
N ASP A 297 10.85 36.20 -19.05
CA ASP A 297 10.51 34.91 -19.62
C ASP A 297 9.38 34.29 -18.78
N SER A 298 8.14 34.58 -19.19
CA SER A 298 6.92 34.22 -18.46
C SER A 298 6.58 32.73 -18.52
N THR A 299 7.41 31.93 -19.23
CA THR A 299 7.30 30.48 -19.38
C THR A 299 7.08 29.78 -18.03
N TYR A 300 7.78 30.19 -16.99
CA TYR A 300 7.62 29.68 -15.62
C TYR A 300 7.13 30.78 -14.68
N ASN A 301 6.00 30.55 -14.01
CA ASN A 301 5.42 31.52 -13.08
C ASN A 301 4.55 30.82 -12.00
N PRO A 302 4.21 31.48 -10.88
CA PRO A 302 3.47 30.85 -9.78
C PRO A 302 2.05 30.35 -10.08
N SER A 303 1.54 30.53 -11.32
CA SER A 303 0.24 29.98 -11.75
C SER A 303 0.38 28.69 -12.59
N ASN A 304 1.58 28.32 -13.03
CA ASN A 304 1.85 27.10 -13.78
C ASN A 304 2.94 26.22 -13.15
N SER A 305 3.85 26.78 -12.35
CA SER A 305 4.98 26.08 -11.74
C SER A 305 4.85 26.14 -10.22
N TYR A 306 4.79 24.97 -9.58
CA TYR A 306 4.63 24.85 -8.11
C TYR A 306 5.96 24.61 -7.41
N TYR A 307 6.84 23.83 -8.04
CA TYR A 307 8.22 23.65 -7.62
C TYR A 307 9.19 24.27 -8.62
N ALA A 308 10.43 24.41 -8.18
CA ALA A 308 11.56 24.57 -9.08
C ALA A 308 12.76 23.79 -8.54
N SER A 309 13.27 22.83 -9.32
CA SER A 309 14.35 21.93 -8.94
C SER A 309 15.52 21.99 -9.93
N THR A 310 16.69 21.49 -9.51
CA THR A 310 17.82 21.24 -10.40
C THR A 310 18.86 20.32 -9.73
N ASP A 311 19.77 19.77 -10.53
CA ASP A 311 21.01 19.19 -10.02
C ASP A 311 21.90 20.32 -9.46
N PHE A 312 22.03 20.35 -8.12
CA PHE A 312 22.95 21.23 -7.40
C PHE A 312 24.38 21.19 -7.95
N ARG A 313 24.89 20.00 -8.29
CA ARG A 313 26.28 19.83 -8.74
C ARG A 313 26.52 20.47 -10.10
N LYS A 314 25.51 20.50 -10.96
CA LYS A 314 25.49 21.14 -12.28
C LYS A 314 25.32 22.66 -12.18
N ASP A 315 24.30 23.14 -11.45
CA ASP A 315 23.91 24.56 -11.48
C ASP A 315 24.54 25.42 -10.37
N ILE A 316 24.91 24.83 -9.23
CA ILE A 316 25.49 25.52 -8.05
C ILE A 316 26.94 25.06 -7.77
N GLY A 317 27.30 23.85 -8.21
CA GLY A 317 28.61 23.24 -8.01
C GLY A 317 28.66 22.26 -6.83
N PRO A 318 29.81 21.59 -6.61
CA PRO A 318 29.95 20.57 -5.57
C PRO A 318 29.89 21.18 -4.15
N LEU A 319 28.80 20.90 -3.43
CA LEU A 319 28.66 21.30 -2.03
C LEU A 319 29.67 20.56 -1.14
N SER A 320 30.48 21.32 -0.39
CA SER A 320 31.30 20.74 0.67
C SER A 320 30.45 20.44 1.91
N LEU A 321 30.81 19.40 2.67
CA LEU A 321 30.10 18.97 3.88
C LEU A 321 29.94 20.09 4.93
N ALA A 322 30.83 21.10 4.93
CA ALA A 322 30.73 22.27 5.79
C ALA A 322 29.58 23.22 5.40
N VAL A 323 29.35 23.41 4.09
CA VAL A 323 28.28 24.30 3.56
C VAL A 323 26.90 23.66 3.71
N CYS A 324 26.81 22.34 3.68
CA CYS A 324 25.55 21.60 3.80
C CYS A 324 24.76 21.97 5.08
N ARG A 325 25.44 22.20 6.21
CA ARG A 325 24.81 22.67 7.47
C ARG A 325 24.24 24.09 7.42
N ILE A 326 24.67 24.93 6.47
CA ILE A 326 24.25 26.33 6.34
C ILE A 326 23.02 26.43 5.40
N LEU A 327 22.97 25.62 4.35
CA LEU A 327 21.83 25.59 3.42
C LEU A 327 20.52 25.16 4.12
N SER A 328 20.58 24.25 5.10
CA SER A 328 19.42 23.85 5.92
C SER A 328 18.85 24.99 6.79
N LEU A 329 19.53 26.13 6.92
CA LEU A 329 19.12 27.25 7.78
C LEU A 329 18.58 28.48 7.02
N LEU A 330 18.70 28.53 5.68
CA LEU A 330 18.53 29.78 4.92
C LEU A 330 17.15 29.99 4.26
N PHE A 331 16.24 29.02 4.30
CA PHE A 331 14.96 29.08 3.56
C PHE A 331 13.71 29.22 4.46
N PHE A 332 13.70 30.24 5.32
CA PHE A 332 12.47 30.82 5.87
C PHE A 332 12.13 32.11 5.11
N GLY A 333 11.66 31.96 3.87
CA GLY A 333 11.53 33.09 2.92
C GLY A 333 10.36 33.02 1.93
N GLY A 334 9.52 31.98 1.97
CA GLY A 334 8.26 31.89 1.22
C GLY A 334 8.30 31.21 -0.16
N ARG A 335 7.23 30.47 -0.44
CA ARG A 335 6.76 29.95 -1.74
C ARG A 335 7.63 29.00 -2.57
N TYR A 336 8.91 28.81 -2.30
CA TYR A 336 9.73 27.81 -3.00
C TYR A 336 10.32 26.78 -2.03
N MET A 337 9.80 25.54 -2.08
CA MET A 337 10.42 24.38 -1.43
C MET A 337 11.42 23.77 -2.42
N LEU A 338 12.70 23.87 -2.09
CA LEU A 338 13.78 23.49 -3.00
C LEU A 338 14.16 22.01 -2.74
N LEU A 339 13.82 21.15 -3.70
CA LEU A 339 13.99 19.70 -3.59
C LEU A 339 15.46 19.29 -3.73
N MET A 340 15.93 18.44 -2.81
CA MET A 340 17.25 17.81 -2.89
C MET A 340 17.12 16.44 -3.57
N SER A 341 17.41 16.35 -4.87
CA SER A 341 17.82 15.07 -5.46
C SER A 341 19.28 14.77 -5.13
N TRP A 342 19.61 13.48 -5.08
CA TRP A 342 20.97 12.94 -5.03
C TRP A 342 21.03 11.76 -6.00
N ASP A 343 21.28 12.07 -7.28
CA ASP A 343 21.53 11.11 -8.37
C ASP A 343 23.04 10.80 -8.52
#